data_AF-A0A246K1Q9-F1
#
_entry.id   AF-A0A246K1Q9-F1
#
_cell.length_a   1.000
_cell.length_b   1.000
_cell.length_c   1.000
_cell.angle_alpha   90.00
_cell.angle_beta   90.00
_cell.angle_gamma   90.00
#
_symmetry.space_group_name_H-M   'P 1'
#
loop_
_entity.id
_entity.type
_entity.pdbx_description
1 polymer ?
#
loop_
_entity_poly.entity_id
_entity_poly.type
_entity_poly.pdbx_seq_one_letter_code
_entity_poly.pdbx_strand_id
1 'polypeptide(L)'
;MTAVRTSKLLASLAFASLLAGCAASEPMITGLPPVQVTASGETQPVGTNRADAADDPAVWVDPANPARALIVATDKKAGLHVYDLAGKDRAFIKGGFVNNVDMAGDIIVASDRNDGVNAHLAIFRLDSTKPAITALGRAPAGPGEAYGLCVKKTAPGEPITAALIVKDGTVRVGTLTVGDTAPTFAVEWEHKIATQSEGCVFDGDTLYVGEEVGGLWELKQQGSGAAARLVAPIDNQRLVADLEGLATIDHKGQRYLIASSQGDNAYAVFRLPSVEYVGRFAVTAGAFGATSETDGIEAVAGNFGPAYPDGIFLAQDGDNAPKAQNFKLVRWDMIAAALGL
;
A
#
# COMPACT_ATOMS: atom_id res chain seq x y z
N MET A 1 75.48 -54.44 -4.24
CA MET A 1 75.05 -54.59 -5.65
C MET A 1 73.61 -55.06 -5.57
N THR A 2 72.59 -54.22 -5.70
CA THR A 2 72.07 -53.56 -6.92
C THR A 2 71.27 -52.31 -6.49
N ALA A 3 71.75 -51.12 -6.85
CA ALA A 3 71.17 -50.24 -7.89
C ALA A 3 69.88 -49.49 -7.47
N VAL A 4 70.10 -48.29 -6.94
CA VAL A 4 69.13 -47.18 -6.89
C VAL A 4 68.92 -46.65 -8.31
N ARG A 5 67.66 -46.47 -8.73
CA ARG A 5 67.16 -45.34 -9.56
C ARG A 5 65.70 -45.55 -9.95
N THR A 6 64.84 -44.58 -9.63
CA THR A 6 63.85 -43.95 -10.54
C THR A 6 63.16 -42.83 -9.75
N SER A 7 63.39 -41.55 -10.03
CA SER A 7 62.85 -40.73 -11.14
C SER A 7 61.48 -40.12 -10.85
N LYS A 8 61.53 -38.80 -10.60
CA LYS A 8 60.66 -37.72 -11.10
C LYS A 8 59.28 -37.48 -10.47
N LEU A 9 59.18 -36.23 -9.98
CA LEU A 9 58.01 -35.38 -9.76
C LEU A 9 56.95 -35.50 -10.87
N LEU A 10 55.68 -35.40 -10.50
CA LEU A 10 54.86 -34.22 -10.84
C LEU A 10 53.53 -34.26 -10.07
N ALA A 11 53.22 -33.11 -9.49
CA ALA A 11 52.12 -32.86 -8.58
C ALA A 11 50.76 -33.08 -9.25
N SER A 12 49.89 -33.72 -8.49
CA SER A 12 48.47 -33.96 -8.71
C SER A 12 47.72 -32.69 -9.12
N LEU A 13 47.13 -32.71 -10.32
CA LEU A 13 46.14 -31.74 -10.77
C LEU A 13 44.91 -31.77 -9.85
N ALA A 14 44.49 -30.59 -9.44
CA ALA A 14 43.28 -30.30 -8.71
C ALA A 14 42.03 -30.73 -9.48
N PHE A 15 41.17 -31.51 -8.83
CA PHE A 15 39.81 -31.78 -9.27
C PHE A 15 38.93 -30.64 -8.72
N ALA A 16 38.81 -29.56 -9.49
CA ALA A 16 37.84 -28.52 -9.22
C ALA A 16 36.47 -29.00 -9.74
N SER A 17 35.66 -29.55 -8.84
CA SER A 17 34.25 -29.83 -9.12
C SER A 17 33.48 -28.53 -9.28
N LEU A 18 33.11 -28.23 -10.52
CA LEU A 18 32.15 -27.21 -10.93
C LEU A 18 30.79 -27.47 -10.28
N LEU A 19 30.48 -26.75 -9.19
CA LEU A 19 29.11 -26.52 -8.74
C LEU A 19 28.53 -25.36 -9.55
N ALA A 20 28.20 -25.62 -10.82
CA ALA A 20 27.26 -24.80 -11.56
C ALA A 20 25.85 -25.22 -11.12
N GLY A 21 25.46 -24.78 -9.91
CA GLY A 21 24.08 -24.85 -9.47
C GLY A 21 23.25 -23.94 -10.37
N CYS A 22 22.40 -24.53 -11.19
CA CYS A 22 21.34 -23.80 -11.87
C CYS A 22 20.50 -23.11 -10.78
N ALA A 23 20.52 -21.78 -10.74
CA ALA A 23 19.48 -21.02 -10.07
C ALA A 23 18.18 -21.31 -10.83
N ALA A 24 17.48 -22.38 -10.43
CA ALA A 24 16.08 -22.53 -10.80
C ALA A 24 15.38 -21.33 -10.17
N SER A 25 14.97 -20.37 -10.99
CA SER A 25 13.97 -19.38 -10.59
C SER A 25 12.83 -20.16 -9.97
N GLU A 26 12.51 -19.91 -8.70
CA GLU A 26 11.36 -20.54 -8.07
C GLU A 26 10.14 -20.34 -8.99
N PRO A 27 9.29 -21.37 -9.16
CA PRO A 27 8.14 -21.26 -10.03
C PRO A 27 7.27 -20.09 -9.54
N MET A 28 7.15 -19.06 -10.38
CA MET A 28 6.29 -17.92 -10.09
C MET A 28 4.88 -18.44 -9.88
N ILE A 29 4.36 -18.27 -8.66
CA ILE A 29 2.98 -18.61 -8.34
C ILE A 29 2.11 -17.64 -9.12
N THR A 30 1.28 -18.17 -9.99
CA THR A 30 0.28 -17.38 -10.72
C THR A 30 -1.07 -17.77 -10.15
N GLY A 31 -1.79 -16.80 -9.59
CA GLY A 31 -3.14 -17.02 -9.11
C GLY A 31 -4.12 -17.25 -10.26
N LEU A 32 -5.42 -17.14 -9.97
CA LEU A 32 -6.46 -17.16 -10.99
C LEU A 32 -6.22 -16.06 -12.04
N PRO A 33 -6.56 -16.28 -13.32
CA PRO A 33 -6.28 -15.30 -14.36
C PRO A 33 -7.03 -13.99 -14.09
N PRO A 34 -6.34 -12.84 -14.00
CA PRO A 34 -7.00 -11.55 -13.87
C PRO A 34 -7.58 -11.08 -15.21
N VAL A 35 -8.66 -10.30 -15.14
CA VAL A 35 -9.07 -9.48 -16.29
C VAL A 35 -8.08 -8.33 -16.48
N GLN A 36 -7.81 -7.95 -17.72
CA GLN A 36 -6.79 -6.95 -18.03
C GLN A 36 -7.41 -5.58 -18.20
N VAL A 37 -6.83 -4.59 -17.52
CA VAL A 37 -7.11 -3.16 -17.73
C VAL A 37 -5.81 -2.42 -18.00
N THR A 38 -5.91 -1.16 -18.42
CA THR A 38 -4.75 -0.28 -18.66
C THR A 38 -4.91 1.01 -17.90
N ALA A 39 -3.81 1.57 -17.42
CA ALA A 39 -3.82 2.88 -16.78
C ALA A 39 -4.28 3.98 -17.76
N SER A 40 -4.96 4.99 -17.20
CA SER A 40 -5.43 6.20 -17.90
C SER A 40 -4.57 7.42 -17.56
N GLY A 41 -3.69 7.32 -16.57
CA GLY A 41 -2.68 8.29 -16.19
C GLY A 41 -1.58 7.66 -15.34
N GLU A 42 -0.51 8.40 -15.09
CA GLU A 42 0.50 8.06 -14.09
C GLU A 42 1.06 9.32 -13.43
N THR A 43 1.55 9.22 -12.20
CA THR A 43 2.26 10.33 -11.56
C THR A 43 3.66 10.48 -12.14
N GLN A 44 4.22 11.68 -12.00
CA GLN A 44 5.67 11.86 -12.08
C GLN A 44 6.34 10.91 -11.06
N PRO A 45 7.52 10.36 -11.38
CA PRO A 45 8.27 9.51 -10.47
C PRO A 45 8.60 10.22 -9.15
N VAL A 46 8.69 9.44 -8.07
CA VAL A 46 9.21 9.95 -6.79
C VAL A 46 10.66 10.40 -6.93
N GLY A 47 11.12 11.23 -5.98
CA GLY A 47 12.47 11.81 -6.02
C GLY A 47 13.58 10.80 -5.74
N THR A 48 13.29 9.74 -4.97
CA THR A 48 14.26 8.70 -4.63
C THR A 48 14.44 7.71 -5.79
N ASN A 49 15.60 7.76 -6.42
CA ASN A 49 15.89 6.96 -7.61
C ASN A 49 16.36 5.53 -7.27
N ARG A 50 15.94 4.56 -8.09
CA ARG A 50 16.43 3.16 -8.08
C ARG A 50 16.40 2.49 -6.70
N ALA A 51 15.36 2.78 -5.93
CA ALA A 51 15.09 2.16 -4.66
C ALA A 51 13.59 1.87 -4.57
N ASP A 52 13.27 0.90 -3.73
CA ASP A 52 11.94 0.71 -3.19
C ASP A 52 11.58 1.94 -2.33
N ALA A 53 10.73 2.81 -2.89
CA ALA A 53 10.53 4.19 -2.45
C ALA A 53 9.08 4.66 -2.55
N ALA A 54 8.42 4.59 -3.71
CA ALA A 54 7.00 4.92 -3.78
C ALA A 54 6.23 3.80 -3.08
N ASP A 55 5.26 4.14 -2.22
CA ASP A 55 4.66 3.13 -1.34
C ASP A 55 3.13 3.20 -1.36
N ASP A 56 2.54 4.27 -0.83
CA ASP A 56 1.11 4.34 -0.58
C ASP A 56 0.49 5.66 -1.07
N PRO A 57 -0.61 5.60 -1.83
CA PRO A 57 -1.39 6.77 -2.21
C PRO A 57 -2.61 6.99 -1.32
N ALA A 58 -3.00 8.25 -1.15
CA ALA A 58 -4.31 8.67 -0.65
C ALA A 58 -4.87 9.79 -1.54
N VAL A 59 -6.19 9.91 -1.61
CA VAL A 59 -6.85 10.93 -2.43
C VAL A 59 -7.60 11.93 -1.56
N TRP A 60 -7.23 13.20 -1.70
CA TRP A 60 -8.04 14.32 -1.23
C TRP A 60 -9.05 14.73 -2.31
N VAL A 61 -10.33 14.67 -1.98
CA VAL A 61 -11.40 15.13 -2.87
C VAL A 61 -11.79 16.56 -2.50
N ASP A 62 -11.68 17.49 -3.45
CA ASP A 62 -12.18 18.85 -3.29
C ASP A 62 -13.72 18.82 -3.21
N PRO A 63 -14.33 19.20 -2.07
CA PRO A 63 -15.79 19.16 -1.91
C PRO A 63 -16.52 20.12 -2.86
N ALA A 64 -15.86 21.18 -3.33
CA ALA A 64 -16.45 22.15 -4.25
C ALA A 64 -16.31 21.70 -5.71
N ASN A 65 -15.30 20.93 -6.05
CA ASN A 65 -15.07 20.44 -7.42
C ASN A 65 -14.16 19.20 -7.43
N PRO A 66 -14.71 17.97 -7.45
CA PRO A 66 -13.91 16.75 -7.42
C PRO A 66 -12.88 16.63 -8.56
N ALA A 67 -13.06 17.31 -9.70
CA ALA A 67 -12.05 17.35 -10.76
C ALA A 67 -10.74 18.08 -10.37
N ARG A 68 -10.70 18.71 -9.19
CA ARG A 68 -9.52 19.30 -8.56
C ARG A 68 -8.93 18.43 -7.44
N ALA A 69 -9.34 17.17 -7.35
CA ALA A 69 -8.76 16.24 -6.38
C ALA A 69 -7.23 16.20 -6.49
N LEU A 70 -6.60 15.91 -5.36
CA LEU A 70 -5.16 15.82 -5.22
C LEU A 70 -4.82 14.44 -4.69
N ILE A 71 -3.67 13.93 -5.11
CA ILE A 71 -3.12 12.66 -4.66
C ILE A 71 -2.01 13.00 -3.69
N VAL A 72 -2.09 12.51 -2.46
CA VAL A 72 -0.99 12.54 -1.50
C VAL A 72 -0.35 11.17 -1.54
N ALA A 73 0.95 11.07 -1.71
CA ALA A 73 1.60 9.77 -1.74
C ALA A 73 2.96 9.77 -1.06
N THR A 74 3.33 8.63 -0.50
CA THR A 74 4.57 8.46 0.24
C THR A 74 5.73 8.12 -0.70
N ASP A 75 6.85 8.82 -0.50
CA ASP A 75 8.18 8.31 -0.78
C ASP A 75 8.74 7.84 0.56
N LYS A 76 8.72 6.53 0.80
CA LYS A 76 9.03 5.93 2.10
C LYS A 76 10.48 6.10 2.56
N LYS A 77 11.31 6.72 1.73
CA LYS A 77 12.70 7.09 2.02
C LYS A 77 12.90 8.60 2.21
N ALA A 78 11.89 9.43 1.92
CA ALA A 78 12.05 10.88 1.88
C ALA A 78 10.92 11.71 2.51
N GLY A 79 9.65 11.35 2.30
CA GLY A 79 8.52 12.16 2.74
C GLY A 79 7.24 11.97 1.94
N LEU A 80 6.51 13.07 1.74
CA LEU A 80 5.21 13.07 1.08
C LEU A 80 5.23 13.98 -0.15
N HIS A 81 4.67 13.47 -1.24
CA HIS A 81 4.39 14.21 -2.47
C HIS A 81 2.89 14.54 -2.57
N VAL A 82 2.57 15.63 -3.26
CA VAL A 82 1.20 15.99 -3.67
C VAL A 82 1.18 16.10 -5.19
N TYR A 83 0.37 15.27 -5.84
CA TYR A 83 0.16 15.31 -7.28
C TYR A 83 -1.23 15.83 -7.63
N ASP A 84 -1.37 16.45 -8.80
CA ASP A 84 -2.69 16.63 -9.42
C ASP A 84 -3.12 15.38 -10.21
N LEU A 85 -4.37 15.33 -10.67
CA LEU A 85 -4.91 14.19 -11.44
C LEU A 85 -4.26 14.00 -12.84
N ALA A 86 -3.45 14.96 -13.30
CA ALA A 86 -2.61 14.79 -14.47
C ALA A 86 -1.24 14.17 -14.12
N GLY A 87 -1.03 13.83 -12.84
CA GLY A 87 0.18 13.21 -12.34
C GLY A 87 1.32 14.20 -12.07
N LYS A 88 1.10 15.51 -12.18
CA LYS A 88 2.18 16.48 -11.97
C LYS A 88 2.42 16.69 -10.48
N ASP A 89 3.68 16.60 -10.05
CA ASP A 89 4.08 16.92 -8.69
C ASP A 89 3.90 18.42 -8.44
N ARG A 90 3.13 18.74 -7.40
CA ARG A 90 2.72 20.10 -7.01
C ARG A 90 3.45 20.57 -5.77
N ALA A 91 3.75 19.64 -4.86
CA ALA A 91 4.42 19.94 -3.61
C ALA A 91 5.06 18.69 -3.04
N PHE A 92 6.16 18.92 -2.33
CA PHE A 92 6.84 17.89 -1.55
C PHE A 92 7.16 18.45 -0.16
N ILE A 93 7.03 17.61 0.86
CA ILE A 93 7.56 17.89 2.19
C ILE A 93 8.46 16.74 2.64
N LYS A 94 9.61 17.09 3.21
CA LYS A 94 10.49 16.12 3.85
C LYS A 94 9.83 15.59 5.11
N GLY A 95 9.45 14.32 5.09
CA GLY A 95 8.87 13.58 6.21
C GLY A 95 9.80 12.50 6.77
N GLY A 96 10.92 12.22 6.09
CA GLY A 96 11.81 11.11 6.44
C GLY A 96 11.18 9.77 6.07
N PHE A 97 11.25 8.80 6.99
CA PHE A 97 10.79 7.43 6.77
C PHE A 97 9.31 7.24 7.12
N VAL A 98 8.42 8.03 6.51
CA VAL A 98 6.98 7.72 6.51
C VAL A 98 6.70 6.47 5.67
N ASN A 99 5.64 5.69 5.92
CA ASN A 99 5.32 4.48 5.12
C ASN A 99 3.99 4.61 4.39
N ASN A 100 2.86 4.36 5.07
CA ASN A 100 1.51 4.53 4.54
C ASN A 100 0.96 5.92 4.86
N VAL A 101 -0.04 6.35 4.09
CA VAL A 101 -0.69 7.66 4.22
C VAL A 101 -2.20 7.54 4.01
N ASP A 102 -2.98 8.24 4.83
CA ASP A 102 -4.41 8.43 4.60
C ASP A 102 -4.83 9.82 5.06
N MET A 103 -6.07 10.21 4.77
CA MET A 103 -6.57 11.57 4.94
C MET A 103 -7.93 11.62 5.64
N ALA A 104 -8.07 12.59 6.54
CA ALA A 104 -9.32 13.04 7.12
C ALA A 104 -9.53 14.52 6.80
N GLY A 105 -10.34 14.81 5.78
CA GLY A 105 -10.45 16.18 5.27
C GLY A 105 -9.12 16.69 4.73
N ASP A 106 -8.64 17.83 5.22
CA ASP A 106 -7.34 18.41 4.88
C ASP A 106 -6.18 17.90 5.76
N ILE A 107 -6.47 17.05 6.74
CA ILE A 107 -5.46 16.43 7.60
C ILE A 107 -4.92 15.19 6.91
N ILE A 108 -3.60 15.17 6.73
CA ILE A 108 -2.84 14.02 6.25
C ILE A 108 -2.24 13.33 7.47
N VAL A 109 -2.43 12.01 7.55
CA VAL A 109 -1.84 11.16 8.57
C VAL A 109 -0.94 10.16 7.86
N ALA A 110 0.29 9.99 8.34
CA ALA A 110 1.22 8.98 7.82
C ALA A 110 1.78 8.13 8.96
N SER A 111 2.03 6.84 8.73
CA SER A 111 2.81 6.04 9.68
C SER A 111 4.27 6.52 9.63
N ASP A 112 4.89 6.69 10.80
CA ASP A 112 6.24 7.28 10.93
C ASP A 112 7.24 6.28 11.52
N ARG A 113 8.21 5.86 10.69
CA ARG A 113 9.30 4.92 11.02
C ARG A 113 10.63 5.60 11.33
N ASN A 114 10.68 6.93 11.44
CA ASN A 114 11.93 7.65 11.65
C ASN A 114 12.68 7.25 12.93
N ASP A 115 11.95 6.80 13.95
CA ASP A 115 12.53 6.27 15.19
C ASP A 115 12.97 4.78 15.04
N GLY A 116 12.19 4.00 14.28
CA GLY A 116 12.45 2.58 14.02
C GLY A 116 12.03 1.62 15.13
N VAL A 117 11.87 2.08 16.38
CA VAL A 117 11.46 1.22 17.52
C VAL A 117 10.35 1.79 18.39
N ASN A 118 10.00 3.06 18.22
CA ASN A 118 8.83 3.69 18.80
C ASN A 118 7.95 4.24 17.67
N ALA A 119 6.79 3.60 17.49
CA ALA A 119 5.85 3.92 16.44
C ALA A 119 5.24 5.31 16.67
N HIS A 120 5.16 6.11 15.62
CA HIS A 120 4.49 7.40 15.63
C HIS A 120 3.53 7.50 14.44
N LEU A 121 2.55 8.39 14.59
CA LEU A 121 1.84 9.00 13.47
C LEU A 121 2.52 10.33 13.16
N ALA A 122 2.86 10.60 11.91
CA ALA A 122 3.23 11.93 11.43
C ALA A 122 2.00 12.64 10.86
N ILE A 123 1.78 13.89 11.28
CA ILE A 123 0.57 14.65 10.95
C ILE A 123 0.97 15.87 10.14
N PHE A 124 0.27 16.06 9.02
CA PHE A 124 0.41 17.21 8.14
C PHE A 124 -0.95 17.81 7.79
N ARG A 125 -0.94 19.01 7.24
CA ARG A 125 -2.11 19.66 6.65
C ARG A 125 -1.88 19.99 5.19
N LEU A 126 -2.86 19.67 4.36
CA LEU A 126 -2.92 20.06 2.96
C LEU A 126 -3.54 21.46 2.82
N ASP A 127 -2.81 22.40 2.23
CA ASP A 127 -3.41 23.60 1.64
C ASP A 127 -3.78 23.27 0.19
N SER A 128 -5.07 23.10 -0.09
CA SER A 128 -5.56 22.76 -1.43
C SER A 128 -5.80 23.96 -2.34
N THR A 129 -5.77 25.18 -1.81
CA THR A 129 -5.90 26.41 -2.61
C THR A 129 -4.59 26.72 -3.33
N LYS A 130 -3.48 26.47 -2.64
CA LYS A 130 -2.12 26.48 -3.15
C LYS A 130 -1.50 25.16 -2.72
N PRO A 131 -1.64 24.08 -3.53
CA PRO A 131 -1.18 22.73 -3.19
C PRO A 131 0.18 22.76 -2.47
N ALA A 132 0.14 22.60 -1.16
CA ALA A 132 1.28 22.67 -0.26
C ALA A 132 0.97 21.85 0.99
N ILE A 133 2.02 21.34 1.63
CA ILE A 133 1.89 20.52 2.83
C ILE A 133 2.62 21.23 3.97
N THR A 134 1.99 21.28 5.14
CA THR A 134 2.62 21.81 6.37
C THR A 134 2.65 20.73 7.44
N ALA A 135 3.80 20.52 8.08
CA ALA A 135 3.90 19.60 9.21
C ALA A 135 3.20 20.19 10.45
N LEU A 136 2.35 19.39 11.10
CA LEU A 136 1.69 19.73 12.36
C LEU A 136 2.34 19.05 13.57
N GLY A 137 3.16 18.03 13.35
CA GLY A 137 3.90 17.34 14.40
C GLY A 137 3.74 15.82 14.31
N ARG A 138 3.98 15.15 15.43
CA ARG A 138 3.91 13.69 15.53
C ARG A 138 3.23 13.28 16.81
N ALA A 139 2.42 12.22 16.74
CA ALA A 139 1.74 11.62 17.88
C ALA A 139 2.39 10.26 18.19
N PRO A 140 2.89 10.03 19.42
CA PRO A 140 3.38 8.71 19.83
C PRO A 140 2.27 7.66 19.79
N ALA A 141 2.59 6.47 19.31
CA ALA A 141 1.65 5.36 19.16
C ALA A 141 2.15 4.05 19.79
N GLY A 142 3.16 4.11 20.65
CA GLY A 142 3.67 2.98 21.42
C GLY A 142 4.92 2.30 20.82
N PRO A 143 5.39 1.20 21.41
CA PRO A 143 6.59 0.49 20.97
C PRO A 143 6.38 -0.24 19.63
N GLY A 144 7.49 -0.47 18.92
CA GLY A 144 7.54 -1.15 17.62
C GLY A 144 7.84 -0.21 16.45
N GLU A 145 8.14 -0.80 15.29
CA GLU A 145 8.31 -0.06 14.03
C GLU A 145 6.92 0.19 13.42
N ALA A 146 6.54 1.46 13.22
CA ALA A 146 5.32 1.80 12.48
C ALA A 146 5.37 1.20 11.07
N TYR A 147 4.23 0.84 10.49
CA TYR A 147 4.19 0.19 9.18
C TYR A 147 2.92 0.59 8.44
N GLY A 148 1.86 -0.23 8.52
CA GLY A 148 0.54 0.09 7.98
C GLY A 148 -0.16 1.30 8.62
N LEU A 149 -1.01 1.98 7.85
CA LEU A 149 -1.90 3.04 8.35
C LEU A 149 -3.18 3.10 7.52
N CYS A 150 -4.32 3.32 8.18
CA CYS A 150 -5.53 3.80 7.54
C CYS A 150 -6.36 4.63 8.52
N VAL A 151 -7.18 5.52 7.97
CA VAL A 151 -8.04 6.43 8.72
C VAL A 151 -9.50 6.11 8.39
N LYS A 152 -10.34 6.06 9.42
CA LYS A 152 -11.78 5.94 9.22
C LYS A 152 -12.29 7.24 8.62
N LYS A 153 -12.91 7.17 7.43
CA LYS A 153 -13.49 8.35 6.78
C LYS A 153 -14.62 8.91 7.67
N THR A 154 -14.46 10.15 8.12
CA THR A 154 -15.45 10.89 8.91
C THR A 154 -15.73 12.25 8.27
N ALA A 155 -16.82 12.91 8.68
CA ALA A 155 -17.10 14.26 8.21
C ALA A 155 -16.02 15.24 8.71
N PRO A 156 -15.72 16.33 7.96
CA PRO A 156 -14.75 17.32 8.39
C PRO A 156 -15.04 17.85 9.80
N GLY A 157 -14.04 17.83 10.68
CA GLY A 157 -14.16 18.30 12.06
C GLY A 157 -14.63 17.26 13.08
N GLU A 158 -15.01 16.05 12.63
CA GLU A 158 -15.26 14.91 13.52
C GLU A 158 -13.93 14.35 14.07
N PRO A 159 -13.96 13.62 15.21
CA PRO A 159 -12.80 12.90 15.71
C PRO A 159 -12.20 11.99 14.62
N ILE A 160 -10.87 12.01 14.51
CA ILE A 160 -10.15 11.19 13.54
C ILE A 160 -9.84 9.84 14.20
N THR A 161 -10.53 8.77 13.80
CA THR A 161 -10.15 7.42 14.18
C THR A 161 -9.10 6.90 13.19
N ALA A 162 -7.94 6.47 13.70
CA ALA A 162 -6.87 5.90 12.90
C ALA A 162 -6.50 4.50 13.39
N ALA A 163 -6.15 3.62 12.46
CA ALA A 163 -5.50 2.36 12.73
C ALA A 163 -4.03 2.47 12.32
N LEU A 164 -3.12 2.30 13.29
CA LEU A 164 -1.70 2.15 13.04
C LEU A 164 -1.32 0.69 13.21
N ILE A 165 -0.65 0.13 12.20
CA ILE A 165 -0.15 -1.23 12.23
C ILE A 165 1.35 -1.18 12.45
N VAL A 166 1.82 -1.94 13.43
CA VAL A 166 3.23 -2.17 13.69
C VAL A 166 3.67 -3.34 12.83
N LYS A 167 4.89 -3.28 12.28
CA LYS A 167 5.45 -4.29 11.37
C LYS A 167 5.33 -5.73 11.88
N ASP A 168 5.27 -5.93 13.19
CA ASP A 168 5.16 -7.27 13.76
C ASP A 168 3.73 -7.87 13.68
N GLY A 169 2.72 -7.12 13.22
CA GLY A 169 1.31 -7.51 13.17
C GLY A 169 0.44 -6.92 14.29
N THR A 170 1.00 -6.06 15.15
CA THR A 170 0.21 -5.38 16.20
C THR A 170 -0.61 -4.24 15.58
N VAL A 171 -1.93 -4.31 15.71
CA VAL A 171 -2.89 -3.32 15.22
C VAL A 171 -3.36 -2.47 16.39
N ARG A 172 -3.12 -1.15 16.33
CA ARG A 172 -3.58 -0.18 17.33
C ARG A 172 -4.59 0.77 16.71
N VAL A 173 -5.78 0.83 17.29
CA VAL A 173 -6.82 1.75 16.85
C VAL A 173 -7.14 2.74 17.95
N GLY A 174 -7.28 4.00 17.58
CA GLY A 174 -7.50 5.06 18.53
C GLY A 174 -7.93 6.36 17.90
N THR A 175 -8.15 7.35 18.76
CA THR A 175 -8.52 8.70 18.37
C THR A 175 -7.28 9.57 18.25
N LEU A 176 -7.08 10.15 17.06
CA LEU A 176 -6.10 11.18 16.76
C LEU A 176 -6.72 12.57 17.00
N THR A 177 -6.09 13.36 17.87
CA THR A 177 -6.48 14.76 18.13
C THR A 177 -5.48 15.70 17.48
N VAL A 178 -6.00 16.64 16.68
CA VAL A 178 -5.22 17.66 15.95
C VAL A 178 -5.79 19.04 16.29
N GLY A 179 -4.94 19.96 16.72
CA GLY A 179 -5.33 21.31 17.13
C GLY A 179 -4.14 22.26 17.15
N ASP A 180 -4.19 23.27 18.01
CA ASP A 180 -3.11 24.27 18.16
C ASP A 180 -1.89 23.73 18.95
N THR A 181 -2.07 22.62 19.66
CA THR A 181 -1.02 21.93 20.40
C THR A 181 -0.46 20.76 19.59
N ALA A 182 0.62 20.14 20.10
CA ALA A 182 1.15 18.91 19.53
C ALA A 182 0.04 17.85 19.40
N PRO A 183 -0.01 17.12 18.27
CA PRO A 183 -1.03 16.10 18.05
C PRO A 183 -0.86 14.93 19.03
N THR A 184 -1.97 14.30 19.41
CA THR A 184 -1.99 13.16 20.33
C THR A 184 -2.77 12.00 19.74
N PHE A 185 -2.37 10.77 20.07
CA PHE A 185 -3.06 9.56 19.67
C PHE A 185 -3.38 8.73 20.91
N ALA A 186 -4.67 8.60 21.19
CA ALA A 186 -5.17 7.82 22.31
C ALA A 186 -5.63 6.45 21.81
N VAL A 187 -4.83 5.41 22.05
CA VAL A 187 -5.18 4.03 21.71
C VAL A 187 -6.40 3.62 22.52
N GLU A 188 -7.44 3.14 21.83
CA GLU A 188 -8.70 2.69 22.41
C GLU A 188 -8.74 1.17 22.53
N TRP A 189 -8.19 0.47 21.52
CA TRP A 189 -8.07 -0.97 21.52
C TRP A 189 -6.88 -1.43 20.67
N GLU A 190 -6.41 -2.65 20.98
CA GLU A 190 -5.28 -3.27 20.29
C GLU A 190 -5.60 -4.73 19.97
N HIS A 191 -5.10 -5.23 18.85
CA HIS A 191 -5.15 -6.63 18.49
C HIS A 191 -3.83 -7.09 17.87
N LYS A 192 -3.43 -8.33 18.14
CA LYS A 192 -2.21 -8.92 17.58
C LYS A 192 -2.56 -9.94 16.50
N ILE A 193 -2.27 -9.58 15.25
CA ILE A 193 -2.19 -10.54 14.14
C ILE A 193 -0.83 -11.24 14.24
N ALA A 194 -0.76 -12.51 13.82
CA ALA A 194 0.36 -13.39 14.15
C ALA A 194 1.68 -12.95 13.50
N THR A 195 1.62 -12.47 12.26
CA THR A 195 2.79 -12.08 11.48
C THR A 195 2.65 -10.69 10.86
N GLN A 196 3.63 -10.30 10.04
CA GLN A 196 3.71 -8.99 9.43
C GLN A 196 2.42 -8.61 8.70
N SER A 197 1.97 -7.39 8.93
CA SER A 197 0.72 -6.84 8.40
C SER A 197 0.92 -5.38 8.04
N GLU A 198 0.25 -4.92 6.97
CA GLU A 198 0.43 -3.55 6.46
C GLU A 198 -0.88 -2.93 5.98
N GLY A 199 -1.42 -3.42 4.87
CA GLY A 199 -2.60 -2.82 4.26
C GLY A 199 -3.79 -2.82 5.21
N CYS A 200 -4.49 -1.69 5.32
CA CYS A 200 -5.74 -1.65 6.08
C CYS A 200 -6.76 -0.69 5.50
N VAL A 201 -8.04 -0.95 5.78
CA VAL A 201 -9.13 -0.07 5.37
C VAL A 201 -10.32 -0.22 6.32
N PHE A 202 -10.96 0.89 6.66
CA PHE A 202 -12.21 0.89 7.41
C PHE A 202 -13.43 0.77 6.48
N ASP A 203 -14.39 -0.07 6.86
CA ASP A 203 -15.75 -0.10 6.33
C ASP A 203 -16.75 0.08 7.48
N GLY A 204 -17.19 1.33 7.69
CA GLY A 204 -17.93 1.70 8.90
C GLY A 204 -17.09 1.43 10.15
N ASP A 205 -17.61 0.59 11.06
CA ASP A 205 -16.90 0.18 12.29
C ASP A 205 -16.06 -1.09 12.12
N THR A 206 -16.06 -1.68 10.92
CA THR A 206 -15.24 -2.86 10.62
C THR A 206 -13.89 -2.42 10.08
N LEU A 207 -12.80 -2.92 10.66
CA LEU A 207 -11.45 -2.74 10.14
C LEU A 207 -11.04 -3.99 9.39
N TYR A 208 -10.60 -3.84 8.14
CA TYR A 208 -9.92 -4.89 7.41
C TYR A 208 -8.41 -4.68 7.45
N VAL A 209 -7.65 -5.75 7.66
CA VAL A 209 -6.18 -5.72 7.73
C VAL A 209 -5.60 -6.87 6.90
N GLY A 210 -4.60 -6.57 6.07
CA GLY A 210 -3.82 -7.56 5.34
C GLY A 210 -2.66 -8.06 6.18
N GLU A 211 -2.66 -9.36 6.51
CA GLU A 211 -1.48 -10.09 6.94
C GLU A 211 -0.76 -10.59 5.69
N GLU A 212 0.46 -10.14 5.43
CA GLU A 212 1.16 -10.30 4.14
C GLU A 212 1.12 -11.75 3.64
N VAL A 213 1.44 -12.70 4.52
CA VAL A 213 1.49 -14.13 4.21
C VAL A 213 0.29 -14.93 4.74
N GLY A 214 -0.62 -14.30 5.48
CA GLY A 214 -1.77 -14.95 6.14
C GLY A 214 -3.10 -14.70 5.44
N GLY A 215 -3.30 -13.49 4.93
CA GLY A 215 -4.47 -13.06 4.18
C GLY A 215 -5.25 -11.93 4.87
N LEU A 216 -6.47 -11.72 4.39
CA LEU A 216 -7.33 -10.62 4.81
C LEU A 216 -8.06 -10.96 6.10
N TRP A 217 -7.87 -10.12 7.12
CA TRP A 217 -8.55 -10.19 8.41
C TRP A 217 -9.66 -9.16 8.52
N GLU A 218 -10.78 -9.54 9.15
CA GLU A 218 -11.85 -8.67 9.62
C GLU A 218 -11.73 -8.50 11.13
N LEU A 219 -11.61 -7.26 11.60
CA LEU A 219 -11.51 -6.89 13.00
C LEU A 219 -12.68 -5.99 13.39
N LYS A 220 -13.33 -6.32 14.52
CA LYS A 220 -14.39 -5.50 15.13
C LYS A 220 -14.07 -5.30 16.61
N GLN A 221 -14.15 -4.06 17.08
CA GLN A 221 -13.81 -3.73 18.46
C GLN A 221 -14.63 -4.56 19.47
N GLN A 222 -13.95 -5.10 20.48
CA GLN A 222 -14.54 -5.79 21.61
C GLN A 222 -13.84 -5.35 22.90
N GLY A 223 -14.38 -4.31 23.55
CA GLY A 223 -13.72 -3.68 24.70
C GLY A 223 -12.41 -3.02 24.28
N SER A 224 -11.32 -3.38 24.96
CA SER A 224 -9.95 -2.94 24.63
C SER A 224 -9.23 -3.86 23.62
N GLY A 225 -9.93 -4.86 23.08
CA GLY A 225 -9.42 -5.75 22.03
C GLY A 225 -10.31 -5.76 20.80
N ALA A 226 -10.21 -6.81 19.99
CA ALA A 226 -11.05 -7.02 18.83
C ALA A 226 -11.47 -8.49 18.69
N ALA A 227 -12.69 -8.71 18.20
CA ALA A 227 -13.06 -9.95 17.55
C ALA A 227 -12.43 -9.97 16.15
N ALA A 228 -11.52 -10.90 15.90
CA ALA A 228 -10.78 -11.01 14.65
C ALA A 228 -11.11 -12.32 13.92
N ARG A 229 -11.27 -12.24 12.60
CA ARG A 229 -11.55 -13.41 11.75
C ARG A 229 -10.78 -13.30 10.44
N LEU A 230 -10.06 -14.35 10.06
CA LEU A 230 -9.53 -14.47 8.71
C LEU A 230 -10.68 -14.68 7.73
N VAL A 231 -10.86 -13.75 6.79
CA VAL A 231 -12.01 -13.72 5.86
C VAL A 231 -11.65 -14.10 4.44
N ALA A 232 -10.38 -13.92 4.04
CA ALA A 232 -9.84 -14.45 2.79
C ALA A 232 -8.37 -14.83 3.01
N PRO A 233 -8.01 -16.13 3.06
CA PRO A 233 -6.62 -16.54 3.24
C PRO A 233 -5.79 -16.27 1.98
N ILE A 234 -4.46 -16.18 2.14
CA ILE A 234 -3.55 -16.44 1.01
C ILE A 234 -3.75 -17.90 0.57
N ASP A 235 -4.36 -18.10 -0.60
CA ASP A 235 -4.71 -19.40 -1.14
C ASP A 235 -3.93 -19.75 -2.41
N ASN A 236 -3.02 -18.86 -2.84
CA ASN A 236 -2.28 -18.92 -4.09
C ASN A 236 -3.20 -19.03 -5.33
N GLN A 237 -4.43 -18.50 -5.21
CA GLN A 237 -5.42 -18.46 -6.27
C GLN A 237 -6.05 -17.07 -6.37
N ARG A 238 -6.82 -16.68 -5.36
CA ARG A 238 -7.47 -15.36 -5.28
C ARG A 238 -6.47 -14.33 -4.79
N LEU A 239 -5.66 -14.73 -3.81
CA LEU A 239 -4.59 -13.95 -3.21
C LEU A 239 -3.30 -14.76 -3.24
N VAL A 240 -2.25 -14.14 -3.74
CA VAL A 240 -0.87 -14.62 -3.72
C VAL A 240 -0.08 -13.66 -2.85
N ALA A 241 0.64 -14.20 -1.87
CA ALA A 241 1.42 -13.37 -0.95
C ALA A 241 2.50 -12.58 -1.72
N ASP A 242 2.77 -11.33 -1.36
CA ASP A 242 2.24 -10.66 -0.17
C ASP A 242 0.90 -9.95 -0.41
N LEU A 243 0.01 -9.97 0.61
CA LEU A 243 -1.20 -9.15 0.64
C LEU A 243 -0.87 -7.76 1.18
N GLU A 244 -0.83 -6.79 0.27
CA GLU A 244 -0.40 -5.43 0.56
C GLU A 244 -1.59 -4.48 0.73
N GLY A 245 -1.58 -3.31 0.07
CA GLY A 245 -2.57 -2.26 0.20
C GLY A 245 -4.01 -2.76 0.04
N LEU A 246 -4.90 -2.17 0.83
CA LEU A 246 -6.34 -2.40 0.80
C LEU A 246 -7.07 -1.09 0.50
N ALA A 247 -8.08 -1.16 -0.36
CA ALA A 247 -8.95 -0.03 -0.66
C ALA A 247 -10.41 -0.45 -0.66
N THR A 248 -11.32 0.51 -0.51
CA THR A 248 -12.77 0.27 -0.66
C THR A 248 -13.39 1.27 -1.62
N ILE A 249 -14.38 0.83 -2.38
CA ILE A 249 -15.09 1.70 -3.32
C ILE A 249 -16.56 1.32 -3.44
N ASP A 250 -17.41 2.32 -3.54
CA ASP A 250 -18.84 2.14 -3.83
C ASP A 250 -19.08 2.20 -5.33
N HIS A 251 -19.75 1.19 -5.88
CA HIS A 251 -20.16 1.17 -7.29
C HIS A 251 -21.58 0.63 -7.42
N LYS A 252 -22.46 1.42 -8.04
CA LYS A 252 -23.89 1.07 -8.26
C LYS A 252 -24.63 0.59 -7.00
N GLY A 253 -24.31 1.20 -5.85
CA GLY A 253 -24.92 0.87 -4.56
C GLY A 253 -24.36 -0.38 -3.87
N GLN A 254 -23.30 -0.98 -4.43
CA GLN A 254 -22.55 -2.08 -3.81
C GLN A 254 -21.16 -1.60 -3.39
N ARG A 255 -20.78 -1.91 -2.16
CA ARG A 255 -19.46 -1.66 -1.59
C ARG A 255 -18.51 -2.80 -1.96
N TYR A 256 -17.31 -2.47 -2.42
CA TYR A 256 -16.26 -3.44 -2.76
C TYR A 256 -15.01 -3.17 -1.93
N LEU A 257 -14.30 -4.25 -1.58
CA LEU A 257 -12.94 -4.22 -1.06
C LEU A 257 -12.00 -4.70 -2.16
N ILE A 258 -10.91 -3.97 -2.36
CA ILE A 258 -9.85 -4.28 -3.31
C ILE A 258 -8.59 -4.58 -2.50
N ALA A 259 -7.86 -5.61 -2.90
CA ALA A 259 -6.66 -6.09 -2.23
C ALA A 259 -5.53 -6.23 -3.24
N SER A 260 -4.38 -5.62 -2.96
CA SER A 260 -3.15 -5.83 -3.74
C SER A 260 -2.59 -7.23 -3.44
N SER A 261 -2.60 -8.09 -4.45
CA SER A 261 -1.99 -9.42 -4.46
C SER A 261 -0.63 -9.27 -5.12
N GLN A 262 0.36 -8.87 -4.33
CA GLN A 262 1.65 -8.37 -4.83
C GLN A 262 2.43 -9.47 -5.56
N GLY A 263 2.43 -10.70 -5.02
CA GLY A 263 3.24 -11.81 -5.54
C GLY A 263 2.90 -12.26 -6.96
N ASP A 264 1.75 -11.85 -7.50
CA ASP A 264 1.38 -12.11 -8.88
C ASP A 264 0.85 -10.88 -9.64
N ASN A 265 1.15 -9.68 -9.13
CA ASN A 265 0.89 -8.39 -9.78
C ASN A 265 -0.58 -8.18 -10.16
N ALA A 266 -1.50 -8.52 -9.26
CA ALA A 266 -2.93 -8.44 -9.50
C ALA A 266 -3.70 -7.90 -8.29
N TYR A 267 -4.98 -7.60 -8.50
CA TYR A 267 -5.85 -6.97 -7.50
C TYR A 267 -7.12 -7.81 -7.34
N ALA A 268 -7.29 -8.42 -6.17
CA ALA A 268 -8.50 -9.19 -5.86
C ALA A 268 -9.62 -8.26 -5.41
N VAL A 269 -10.86 -8.56 -5.81
CA VAL A 269 -12.04 -7.75 -5.50
C VAL A 269 -13.07 -8.60 -4.77
N PHE A 270 -13.61 -8.05 -3.67
CA PHE A 270 -14.60 -8.70 -2.82
C PHE A 270 -15.81 -7.78 -2.61
N ARG A 271 -17.04 -8.32 -2.63
CA ARG A 271 -18.24 -7.61 -2.17
C ARG A 271 -18.27 -7.55 -0.65
N LEU A 272 -18.53 -6.36 -0.11
CA LEU A 272 -18.82 -6.14 1.31
C LEU A 272 -20.33 -6.16 1.59
N PRO A 273 -20.77 -6.56 2.79
CA PRO A 273 -19.97 -6.96 3.96
C PRO A 273 -19.61 -8.46 4.01
N SER A 274 -20.07 -9.28 3.05
CA SER A 274 -19.87 -10.74 3.09
C SER A 274 -18.44 -11.19 2.76
N VAL A 275 -17.60 -10.29 2.22
CA VAL A 275 -16.27 -10.58 1.68
C VAL A 275 -16.34 -11.65 0.59
N GLU A 276 -17.36 -11.55 -0.27
CA GLU A 276 -17.56 -12.49 -1.38
C GLU A 276 -16.63 -12.13 -2.53
N TYR A 277 -15.74 -13.03 -2.92
CA TYR A 277 -14.84 -12.83 -4.07
C TYR A 277 -15.63 -12.67 -5.37
N VAL A 278 -15.37 -11.59 -6.12
CA VAL A 278 -16.08 -11.28 -7.38
C VAL A 278 -15.19 -11.27 -8.61
N GLY A 279 -13.90 -11.48 -8.43
CA GLY A 279 -12.92 -11.51 -9.51
C GLY A 279 -11.64 -10.80 -9.13
N ARG A 280 -10.74 -10.69 -10.10
CA ARG A 280 -9.48 -9.97 -9.96
C ARG A 280 -9.06 -9.36 -11.29
N PHE A 281 -8.31 -8.28 -11.22
CA PHE A 281 -7.81 -7.57 -12.39
C PHE A 281 -6.30 -7.31 -12.27
N ALA A 282 -5.65 -6.97 -13.39
CA ALA A 282 -4.27 -6.53 -13.43
C ALA A 282 -4.14 -5.31 -14.35
N VAL A 283 -3.24 -4.38 -14.01
CA VAL A 283 -2.96 -3.21 -14.83
C VAL A 283 -1.82 -3.55 -15.77
N THR A 284 -2.15 -3.75 -17.04
CA THR A 284 -1.19 -4.08 -18.09
C THR A 284 -0.71 -2.84 -18.82
N ALA A 285 0.41 -3.00 -19.52
CA ALA A 285 0.99 -1.94 -20.34
C ALA A 285 0.00 -1.49 -21.42
N GLY A 286 -0.27 -0.19 -21.44
CA GLY A 286 -1.07 0.49 -22.44
C GLY A 286 -0.33 1.74 -22.94
N ALA A 287 -0.99 2.90 -22.88
CA ALA A 287 -0.31 4.18 -23.12
C ALA A 287 0.70 4.53 -22.01
N PHE A 288 0.50 3.98 -20.82
CA PHE A 288 1.40 4.02 -19.67
C PHE A 288 1.92 2.61 -19.37
N GLY A 289 2.92 2.51 -18.50
CA GLY A 289 3.43 1.21 -18.03
C GLY A 289 2.36 0.36 -17.34
N ALA A 290 2.69 -0.91 -17.13
CA ALA A 290 1.94 -1.80 -16.26
C ALA A 290 2.13 -1.39 -14.78
N THR A 291 1.52 -2.13 -13.87
CA THR A 291 1.98 -2.18 -12.47
C THR A 291 2.58 -3.54 -12.18
N SER A 292 3.60 -3.56 -11.33
CA SER A 292 4.11 -4.77 -10.68
C SER A 292 4.63 -4.44 -9.30
N GLU A 293 4.70 -5.44 -8.41
CA GLU A 293 5.17 -5.31 -7.04
C GLU A 293 4.42 -4.21 -6.27
N THR A 294 3.11 -4.08 -6.50
CA THR A 294 2.30 -3.01 -5.89
C THR A 294 2.19 -3.16 -4.37
N ASP A 295 2.76 -2.21 -3.63
CA ASP A 295 2.50 -1.99 -2.20
C ASP A 295 1.09 -1.39 -2.00
N GLY A 296 0.97 -0.05 -1.96
CA GLY A 296 -0.26 0.66 -1.62
C GLY A 296 -1.21 0.92 -2.80
N ILE A 297 -2.50 0.98 -2.47
CA ILE A 297 -3.60 1.26 -3.40
C ILE A 297 -4.64 2.17 -2.74
N GLU A 298 -5.35 2.95 -3.55
CA GLU A 298 -6.49 3.78 -3.12
C GLU A 298 -7.58 3.74 -4.19
N ALA A 299 -8.84 3.82 -3.77
CA ALA A 299 -9.97 3.79 -4.69
C ALA A 299 -11.04 4.76 -4.21
N VAL A 300 -11.44 5.68 -5.09
CA VAL A 300 -12.47 6.68 -4.76
C VAL A 300 -13.53 6.71 -5.84
N ALA A 301 -14.78 6.52 -5.44
CA ALA A 301 -15.95 6.70 -6.30
C ALA A 301 -16.23 8.20 -6.52
N GLY A 302 -16.71 8.55 -7.71
CA GLY A 302 -17.12 9.92 -8.03
C GLY A 302 -16.66 10.37 -9.41
N ASN A 303 -17.09 11.56 -9.81
CA ASN A 303 -16.71 12.12 -11.11
C ASN A 303 -15.56 13.12 -10.93
N PHE A 304 -14.35 12.73 -11.29
CA PHE A 304 -13.15 13.55 -11.20
C PHE A 304 -12.80 14.22 -12.54
N GLY A 305 -13.83 14.53 -13.33
CA GLY A 305 -13.72 15.12 -14.65
C GLY A 305 -13.64 14.09 -15.78
N PRO A 306 -13.46 14.54 -17.04
CA PRO A 306 -13.56 13.67 -18.22
C PRO A 306 -12.55 12.53 -18.27
N ALA A 307 -11.42 12.66 -17.58
CA ALA A 307 -10.40 11.62 -17.50
C ALA A 307 -10.81 10.45 -16.59
N TYR A 308 -11.61 10.73 -15.56
CA TYR A 308 -12.05 9.76 -14.54
C TYR A 308 -13.53 10.02 -14.17
N PRO A 309 -14.46 9.72 -15.09
CA PRO A 309 -15.86 10.15 -14.97
C PRO A 309 -16.67 9.38 -13.94
N ASP A 310 -16.23 8.18 -13.55
CA ASP A 310 -16.94 7.29 -12.62
C ASP A 310 -15.95 6.51 -11.75
N GLY A 311 -15.12 7.26 -11.03
CA GLY A 311 -14.18 6.77 -10.04
C GLY A 311 -12.76 6.63 -10.55
N ILE A 312 -11.83 6.61 -9.60
CA ILE A 312 -10.40 6.44 -9.82
C ILE A 312 -9.87 5.35 -8.90
N PHE A 313 -9.02 4.49 -9.45
CA PHE A 313 -8.20 3.52 -8.72
C PHE A 313 -6.73 3.90 -8.90
N LEU A 314 -5.99 3.98 -7.80
CA LEU A 314 -4.57 4.25 -7.78
C LEU A 314 -3.83 3.01 -7.30
N ALA A 315 -2.72 2.72 -7.95
CA ALA A 315 -1.82 1.67 -7.54
C ALA A 315 -0.38 2.13 -7.68
N GLN A 316 0.43 1.87 -6.67
CA GLN A 316 1.88 1.99 -6.76
C GLN A 316 2.41 1.04 -7.85
N ASP A 317 3.46 1.48 -8.55
CA ASP A 317 4.21 0.69 -9.51
C ASP A 317 5.66 0.53 -9.04
N GLY A 318 5.97 -0.68 -8.57
CA GLY A 318 7.25 -1.07 -8.02
C GLY A 318 8.37 -1.16 -9.07
N ASP A 319 8.01 -1.34 -10.36
CA ASP A 319 8.95 -1.34 -11.49
C ASP A 319 8.51 -0.41 -12.63
N ASN A 320 8.78 0.89 -12.43
CA ASN A 320 8.58 1.91 -13.45
C ASN A 320 9.84 2.14 -14.31
N ALA A 321 10.63 1.10 -14.58
CA ALA A 321 11.90 1.24 -15.28
C ALA A 321 11.75 1.92 -16.67
N PRO A 322 12.71 2.77 -17.07
CA PRO A 322 13.98 3.08 -16.39
C PRO A 322 13.87 4.21 -15.34
N LYS A 323 12.66 4.69 -15.03
CA LYS A 323 12.43 5.76 -14.07
C LYS A 323 12.32 5.20 -12.65
N ALA A 324 12.30 6.09 -11.66
CA ALA A 324 11.93 5.71 -10.30
C ALA A 324 10.45 5.29 -10.25
N GLN A 325 10.07 4.58 -9.19
CA GLN A 325 8.70 4.16 -8.93
C GLN A 325 7.72 5.34 -8.94
N ASN A 326 6.46 5.06 -9.25
CA ASN A 326 5.40 6.06 -9.30
C ASN A 326 4.04 5.41 -8.99
N PHE A 327 2.95 6.11 -9.27
CA PHE A 327 1.59 5.59 -9.11
C PHE A 327 0.86 5.64 -10.45
N LYS A 328 0.18 4.56 -10.82
CA LYS A 328 -0.73 4.52 -11.96
C LYS A 328 -2.13 4.91 -11.54
N LEU A 329 -2.82 5.65 -12.42
CA LEU A 329 -4.21 6.07 -12.25
C LEU A 329 -5.05 5.31 -13.27
N VAL A 330 -6.03 4.56 -12.79
CA VAL A 330 -6.91 3.73 -13.60
C VAL A 330 -8.35 4.20 -13.41
N ARG A 331 -9.11 4.27 -14.50
CA ARG A 331 -10.54 4.55 -14.40
C ARG A 331 -11.26 3.37 -13.77
N TRP A 332 -12.06 3.65 -12.74
CA TRP A 332 -12.83 2.60 -12.09
C TRP A 332 -13.90 1.98 -12.99
N ASP A 333 -14.57 2.76 -13.84
CA ASP A 333 -15.56 2.22 -14.78
C ASP A 333 -15.00 1.16 -15.74
N MET A 334 -13.74 1.28 -16.14
CA MET A 334 -13.04 0.28 -16.94
C MET A 334 -12.79 -1.01 -16.15
N ILE A 335 -12.41 -0.89 -14.87
CA ILE A 335 -12.24 -2.03 -13.96
C ILE A 335 -13.59 -2.73 -13.74
N ALA A 336 -14.62 -1.97 -13.37
CA ALA A 336 -15.96 -2.47 -13.14
C ALA A 336 -16.55 -3.17 -14.37
N ALA A 337 -16.40 -2.58 -15.57
CA ALA A 337 -16.86 -3.20 -16.81
C ALA A 337 -16.11 -4.49 -17.13
N ALA A 338 -14.79 -4.54 -16.92
CA ALA A 338 -13.98 -5.74 -17.14
C ALA A 338 -14.36 -6.88 -16.18
N LEU A 339 -14.72 -6.56 -14.94
CA LEU A 339 -15.17 -7.50 -13.91
C LEU A 339 -16.67 -7.84 -13.99
N GLY A 340 -17.45 -7.11 -14.78
CA GLY A 340 -18.90 -7.29 -14.88
C GLY A 340 -19.67 -6.82 -13.63
N LEU A 341 -19.22 -5.75 -12.98
CA LEU A 341 -19.83 -5.16 -11.76
C LEU A 341 -20.97 -4.16 -12.05
#